data_AF-A0A2S9FZ32-F1
#
_entry.id   AF-A0A2S9FZ32-F1
#
_cell.length_a   1.000
_cell.length_b   1.000
_cell.length_c   1.000
_cell.angle_alpha   90.00
_cell.angle_beta   90.00
_cell.angle_gamma   90.00
#
_symmetry.space_group_name_H-M   'P 1'
#
loop_
_entity.id
_entity.type
_entity.pdbx_description
1 polymer ?
#
loop_
_entity_poly.entity_id
_entity_poly.type
_entity_poly.pdbx_seq_one_letter_code
_entity_poly.pdbx_strand_id
1 'polypeptide(L)'
;GTITPLVKRLEAAGLVSRVRDRTDERRVLVDLTASGRALEAEGRGVTDKIKTACQLDEPGIQDFRRTLEGLAYPAVDNTQAKEQK
;
A
#
# COMPACT_ATOMS: atom_id res chain seq x y z
N GLY A 1 -5.34 -8.33 -15.35
CA GLY A 1 -4.76 -7.86 -14.07
C GLY A 1 -5.43 -6.57 -13.64
N THR A 2 -5.69 -6.40 -12.35
CA THR A 2 -6.41 -5.24 -11.76
C THR A 2 -5.57 -3.96 -11.68
N ILE A 3 -4.24 -4.09 -11.69
CA ILE A 3 -3.30 -2.98 -11.59
C ILE A 3 -3.23 -2.16 -12.89
N THR A 4 -3.11 -2.80 -14.05
CA THR A 4 -2.97 -2.09 -15.34
C THR A 4 -4.13 -1.12 -15.61
N PRO A 5 -5.41 -1.49 -15.38
CA PRO A 5 -6.53 -0.56 -15.51
C PRO A 5 -6.46 0.60 -14.52
N LEU A 6 -6.10 0.35 -13.25
CA LEU A 6 -5.98 1.40 -12.24
C LEU A 6 -4.91 2.43 -12.61
N VAL A 7 -3.73 1.94 -12.97
CA VAL A 7 -2.59 2.77 -13.32
C VAL A 7 -2.86 3.60 -14.59
N LYS A 8 -3.57 3.04 -15.59
CA LYS A 8 -4.03 3.80 -16.77
C LYS A 8 -5.00 4.94 -16.40
N ARG A 9 -5.92 4.70 -15.45
CA ARG A 9 -6.84 5.76 -14.97
C ARG A 9 -6.10 6.88 -14.25
N LEU A 10 -5.11 6.54 -13.42
CA LEU A 10 -4.31 7.54 -12.69
C LEU A 10 -3.46 8.39 -13.64
N GLU A 11 -2.94 7.80 -14.72
CA GLU A 11 -2.22 8.54 -15.77
C GLU A 11 -3.16 9.47 -16.54
N ALA A 12 -4.36 9.00 -16.91
CA ALA A 12 -5.37 9.82 -17.57
C ALA A 12 -5.84 10.99 -16.69
N ALA A 13 -5.84 10.81 -15.36
CA ALA A 13 -6.11 11.87 -14.39
C ALA A 13 -4.90 12.81 -14.16
N GLY A 14 -3.77 12.57 -14.81
CA GLY A 14 -2.55 13.39 -14.69
C GLY A 14 -1.82 13.26 -13.37
N LEU A 15 -2.12 12.24 -12.55
CA LEU A 15 -1.52 12.05 -11.21
C LEU A 15 -0.23 11.22 -11.25
N VAL A 16 -0.08 10.36 -12.27
CA VAL A 16 1.12 9.55 -12.47
C VAL A 16 1.61 9.67 -13.91
N SER A 17 2.91 9.52 -14.11
CA SER A 17 3.54 9.31 -15.41
C SER A 17 3.96 7.86 -15.55
N ARG A 18 4.05 7.39 -16.79
CA ARG A 18 4.51 6.02 -17.08
C ARG A 18 5.54 6.04 -18.18
N VAL A 19 6.62 5.32 -17.96
CA VAL A 19 7.71 5.19 -18.92
C VAL A 19 8.08 3.73 -19.02
N ARG A 20 8.19 3.21 -20.25
CA ARG A 20 8.78 1.88 -20.45
C ARG A 20 10.25 1.95 -20.10
N ASP A 21 10.70 1.00 -19.31
CA ASP A 21 12.12 0.89 -18.95
C ASP A 21 12.92 0.58 -20.22
N ARG A 22 14.00 1.35 -20.45
CA ARG A 22 14.88 1.17 -21.61
C ARG A 22 15.81 -0.02 -21.45
N THR A 23 15.99 -0.52 -20.22
CA THR A 23 16.87 -1.65 -19.91
C THR A 23 16.14 -2.99 -19.94
N ASP A 24 14.83 -2.99 -19.70
CA ASP A 24 13.96 -4.16 -19.83
C ASP A 24 12.55 -3.71 -20.24
N GLU A 25 12.21 -3.85 -21.52
CA GLU A 25 10.94 -3.37 -22.09
C GLU A 25 9.68 -4.03 -21.49
N ARG A 26 9.86 -5.12 -20.73
CA ARG A 26 8.78 -5.78 -20.00
C ARG A 26 8.37 -4.99 -18.75
N ARG A 27 9.17 -4.01 -18.33
CA ARG A 27 8.92 -3.17 -17.16
C ARG A 27 8.32 -1.82 -17.57
N VAL A 28 7.38 -1.37 -16.75
CA VAL A 28 6.84 -0.02 -16.82
C VAL A 28 7.13 0.64 -15.49
N LEU A 29 7.89 1.74 -15.53
CA LEU A 29 8.15 2.59 -14.39
C LEU A 29 6.98 3.56 -14.25
N VAL A 30 6.52 3.75 -13.02
CA VAL A 30 5.38 4.63 -12.69
C VAL A 30 5.86 5.61 -11.63
N ASP A 31 5.76 6.91 -11.93
CA ASP A 31 6.18 8.00 -11.05
C ASP A 31 5.01 8.94 -10.76
N LEU A 32 5.03 9.60 -9.61
CA LEU A 32 4.09 10.68 -9.30
C LEU A 32 4.43 11.94 -10.11
N THR A 33 3.40 12.57 -10.67
CA THR A 33 3.53 13.92 -11.23
C THR A 33 3.53 14.97 -10.10
N ALA A 34 3.76 16.24 -10.44
CA ALA A 34 3.65 17.33 -9.47
C ALA A 34 2.24 17.43 -8.86
N SER A 35 1.19 17.25 -9.66
CA SER A 35 -0.20 17.19 -9.19
C SER A 35 -0.45 15.95 -8.32
N GLY A 36 0.12 14.79 -8.69
CA GLY A 36 0.07 13.58 -7.88
C GLY A 36 0.69 13.76 -6.49
N ARG A 37 1.82 14.49 -6.40
CA ARG A 37 2.45 14.82 -5.11
C ARG A 37 1.64 15.83 -4.30
N ALA A 38 1.05 16.84 -4.96
CA ALA A 38 0.20 17.82 -4.27
C ALA A 38 -1.01 17.15 -3.58
N LEU A 39 -1.58 16.11 -4.19
CA LEU A 39 -2.70 15.35 -3.63
C LEU A 39 -2.36 14.63 -2.31
N GLU A 40 -1.08 14.39 -2.02
CA GLU A 40 -0.65 13.75 -0.77
C GLU A 40 -1.16 14.53 0.46
N ALA A 41 -1.11 15.86 0.40
CA ALA A 41 -1.57 16.72 1.49
C ALA A 41 -3.08 16.56 1.75
N GLU A 42 -3.87 16.47 0.67
CA GLU A 42 -5.33 16.25 0.76
C GLU A 42 -5.68 14.86 1.29
N GLY A 43 -4.87 13.85 0.93
CA GLY A 43 -5.06 12.47 1.34
C GLY A 43 -4.74 12.19 2.81
N ARG A 44 -3.86 12.98 3.45
CA ARG A 44 -3.40 12.74 4.84
C ARG A 44 -4.53 12.66 5.86
N GLY A 45 -5.59 13.45 5.69
CA GLY A 45 -6.74 13.46 6.62
C GLY A 45 -7.71 12.28 6.47
N VAL A 46 -7.53 11.41 5.46
CA VAL A 46 -8.43 10.26 5.25
C VAL A 46 -8.29 9.25 6.38
N THR A 47 -7.07 8.97 6.83
CA THR A 47 -6.81 8.03 7.94
C THR A 47 -7.51 8.49 9.22
N ASP A 48 -7.44 9.78 9.55
CA ASP A 48 -8.08 10.33 10.74
C ASP A 48 -9.61 10.22 10.66
N LYS A 49 -10.20 10.49 9.50
CA LYS A 49 -11.64 10.33 9.27
C LYS A 49 -12.10 8.89 9.44
N ILE A 50 -11.33 7.94 8.91
CA ILE A 50 -11.62 6.50 9.06
C ILE A 50 -11.54 6.12 10.54
N LYS A 51 -10.50 6.57 11.25
CA LYS A 51 -10.33 6.33 12.68
C LYS A 51 -11.54 6.80 13.49
N THR A 52 -12.00 8.03 13.25
CA THR A 52 -13.20 8.57 13.90
C THR A 52 -14.44 7.74 13.57
N ALA A 53 -14.64 7.38 12.31
CA ALA A 53 -15.80 6.59 11.88
C ALA A 53 -15.82 5.18 12.49
N CYS A 54 -14.64 4.57 12.64
CA CYS A 54 -14.48 3.26 13.27
C CYS A 54 -14.52 3.29 14.80
N GLN A 55 -14.56 4.48 15.43
CA GLN A 55 -14.56 4.67 16.88
C GLN A 55 -13.35 4.00 17.58
N LEU A 56 -12.21 3.95 16.89
CA LEU A 56 -10.98 3.36 17.42
C LEU A 56 -10.03 4.48 17.87
N ASP A 57 -9.34 4.25 18.98
CA ASP A 57 -8.20 5.05 19.39
C ASP A 57 -6.91 4.56 18.70
N GLU A 58 -5.79 5.24 18.94
CA GLU A 58 -4.52 4.85 18.30
C GLU A 58 -4.09 3.43 18.66
N PRO A 59 -4.09 3.02 19.94
CA PRO A 59 -3.76 1.64 20.31
C PRO A 59 -4.70 0.61 19.66
N GLY A 60 -6.01 0.87 19.64
CA GLY A 60 -6.99 -0.04 19.06
C GLY A 60 -6.80 -0.29 17.55
N ILE A 61 -6.43 0.74 16.77
CA ILE A 61 -6.11 0.56 15.35
C ILE A 61 -4.88 -0.32 15.16
N GLN A 62 -3.84 -0.12 15.96
CA GLN A 62 -2.59 -0.88 15.86
C GLN A 62 -2.80 -2.36 16.20
N ASP A 63 -3.58 -2.65 17.23
CA ASP A 63 -3.88 -4.04 17.63
C ASP A 63 -4.81 -4.74 16.62
N PHE A 64 -5.80 -4.02 16.07
CA PHE A 64 -6.65 -4.54 15.01
C PHE A 64 -5.83 -4.87 13.75
N ARG A 65 -4.93 -3.97 13.34
CA ARG A 65 -4.02 -4.19 12.22
C ARG A 65 -3.16 -5.44 12.43
N ARG A 66 -2.55 -5.59 13.62
CA ARG A 66 -1.72 -6.77 13.95
C ARG A 66 -2.52 -8.07 13.85
N THR A 67 -3.77 -8.04 14.30
CA THR A 67 -4.66 -9.21 14.23
C THR A 67 -4.97 -9.57 12.77
N LEU A 68 -5.29 -8.59 11.93
CA LEU A 68 -5.55 -8.81 10.50
C LEU A 68 -4.30 -9.30 9.75
N GLU A 69 -3.13 -8.75 10.06
CA GLU A 69 -1.86 -9.21 9.49
C GLU A 69 -1.57 -10.66 9.88
N GLY A 70 -1.84 -11.05 11.13
CA GLY A 70 -1.72 -12.43 11.58
C GLY A 70 -2.70 -13.42 10.92
N LEU A 71 -3.81 -12.94 10.35
CA LEU A 71 -4.73 -13.75 9.54
C LEU A 71 -4.32 -13.80 8.07
N ALA A 72 -3.73 -12.72 7.55
CA ALA A 72 -3.33 -12.59 6.15
C ALA A 72 -2.07 -13.40 5.81
N TYR A 73 -1.20 -13.61 6.80
CA TYR A 73 -0.02 -14.46 6.67
C TYR A 73 -0.22 -15.74 7.47
N PRO A 74 0.07 -16.93 6.91
CA PRO A 74 0.11 -18.13 7.71
C PRO A 74 1.11 -17.94 8.85
N ALA A 75 0.76 -18.40 10.05
CA ALA A 75 1.68 -18.41 11.17
C ALA A 75 2.99 -19.08 10.72
N VAL A 76 4.10 -18.35 10.78
CA VAL A 76 5.42 -18.95 10.57
C VAL A 76 5.60 -19.99 11.66
N ASP A 77 5.61 -21.25 11.27
CA ASP A 77 5.90 -22.38 12.16
C ASP A 77 7.32 -22.16 12.70
N ASN A 78 7.44 -21.60 13.90
CA ASN A 78 8.72 -21.42 14.60
C ASN A 78 9.27 -22.76 15.16
N THR A 79 8.82 -23.88 14.60
CA THR A 79 9.04 -25.24 15.11
C THR A 79 10.41 -25.81 14.73
N GLN A 80 11.29 -25.08 14.04
CA GLN A 80 12.65 -25.58 13.68
C GLN A 80 13.83 -24.84 14.32
N ALA A 81 13.63 -23.92 15.26
CA ALA A 81 14.74 -23.20 15.91
C ALA A 81 15.34 -23.89 17.16
N LYS A 82 15.04 -25.18 17.42
CA LYS A 82 15.53 -25.91 18.62
C LYS A 82 16.25 -27.24 18.40
N GLU A 83 16.54 -27.63 17.15
CA GLU A 83 17.28 -28.88 16.87
C GLU A 83 18.64 -28.62 16.19
N GLN A 84 19.50 -27.80 16.80
CA GLN A 84 20.95 -27.98 16.66
C GLN A 84 21.59 -27.62 18.00
N LYS A 85 21.68 -28.63 18.87
CA LYS A 85 22.68 -28.70 19.94
C LYS A 85 23.49 -29.97 19.72
#